data_AF-A0AAV8WSN4-F1
#
_entry.id   AF-A0AAV8WSN4-F1
#
_cell.length_a   1.000
_cell.length_b   1.000
_cell.length_c   1.000
_cell.angle_alpha   90.00
_cell.angle_beta   90.00
_cell.angle_gamma   90.00
#
_symmetry.space_group_name_H-M   'P 1'
#
loop_
_entity.id
_entity.type
_entity.pdbx_description
1 polymer ?
#
loop_
_entity_poly.entity_id
_entity_poly.type
_entity_poly.pdbx_seq_one_letter_code
_entity_poly.pdbx_strand_id
1 'polypeptide(L)'
;MISSNIAIKYSRFCLRVLKNLEKAQEVLKTAISKDPNNPRLYLQLIDLTLQKENVTEAEIIEVIDSFLEKETTDPEQKVLFAQRKLEYLEDFGTDIQSVQVAYDQYQKYIKQNKENAKKKETKR
;
A
#
# COMPACT_ATOMS: atom_id res chain seq x y z
N MET A 1 18.07 -3.01 1.76
CA MET A 1 17.80 -1.65 2.27
C MET A 1 18.26 -0.54 1.31
N ILE A 2 19.49 -0.59 0.76
CA ILE A 2 19.97 0.41 -0.23
C ILE A 2 19.29 0.24 -1.60
N SER A 3 19.06 -1.00 -2.03
CA SER A 3 18.43 -1.34 -3.31
C SER A 3 17.02 -0.75 -3.47
N SER A 4 16.16 -0.90 -2.46
CA SER A 4 14.77 -0.42 -2.49
C SER A 4 14.69 1.10 -2.55
N ASN A 5 15.54 1.82 -1.81
CA ASN A 5 15.61 3.28 -1.87
C ASN A 5 16.11 3.80 -3.22
N ILE A 6 17.08 3.12 -3.85
CA ILE A 6 17.55 3.47 -5.20
C ILE A 6 16.44 3.21 -6.22
N ALA A 7 15.71 2.10 -6.10
CA ALA A 7 14.58 1.80 -6.99
C ALA A 7 13.46 2.86 -6.90
N ILE A 8 13.12 3.33 -5.69
CA ILE A 8 12.18 4.43 -5.49
C ILE A 8 12.66 5.71 -6.19
N LYS A 9 13.92 6.09 -6.00
CA LYS A 9 14.50 7.28 -6.64
C LYS A 9 14.51 7.15 -8.17
N TYR A 10 14.87 5.97 -8.68
CA TYR A 10 14.90 5.71 -10.11
C TYR A 10 13.50 5.68 -10.74
N SER A 11 12.51 5.12 -10.07
CA SER A 11 11.11 5.16 -10.51
C SER A 11 10.59 6.61 -10.61
N ARG A 12 10.88 7.45 -9.60
CA ARG A 12 10.56 8.90 -9.66
C ARG A 12 11.24 9.60 -10.83
N PHE A 13 12.50 9.28 -11.10
CA PHE A 13 13.23 9.80 -12.27
C PHE A 13 12.59 9.36 -13.59
N CYS A 14 12.24 8.07 -13.72
CA CYS A 14 11.58 7.54 -14.92
C CYS A 14 10.25 8.26 -15.19
N LEU A 15 9.47 8.52 -14.15
CA LEU A 15 8.22 9.26 -14.29
C LEU A 15 8.47 10.74 -14.63
N ARG A 16 9.27 11.44 -13.83
CA ARG A 16 9.35 12.91 -13.89
C ARG A 16 10.25 13.43 -15.01
N VAL A 17 11.35 12.74 -15.27
CA VAL A 17 12.36 13.16 -16.26
C VAL A 17 12.16 12.43 -17.58
N LEU A 18 12.02 11.10 -17.56
CA LEU A 18 11.85 10.33 -18.79
C LEU A 18 10.40 10.31 -19.30
N LYS A 19 9.44 10.81 -18.52
CA LYS A 19 8.00 10.77 -18.83
C LYS A 19 7.50 9.36 -19.15
N ASN A 20 8.14 8.35 -18.57
CA ASN A 20 7.84 6.95 -18.83
C ASN A 20 7.22 6.31 -17.58
N LEU A 21 5.90 6.26 -17.56
CA LEU A 21 5.12 5.71 -16.45
C LEU A 21 5.23 4.18 -16.38
N GLU A 22 5.20 3.48 -17.51
CA GLU A 22 5.33 2.01 -17.57
C GLU A 22 6.64 1.55 -16.93
N LYS A 23 7.76 2.19 -17.31
CA LYS A 23 9.07 1.91 -16.73
C LYS A 23 9.13 2.24 -15.24
N ALA A 24 8.50 3.33 -14.81
CA ALA A 24 8.42 3.67 -13.39
C ALA A 24 7.67 2.59 -12.59
N GLN A 25 6.62 1.99 -13.16
CA GLN A 25 5.86 0.89 -12.55
C GLN A 25 6.67 -0.40 -12.54
N GLU A 26 7.34 -0.74 -13.64
CA GLU A 26 8.18 -1.93 -13.76
C GLU A 26 9.30 -1.94 -12.72
N VAL A 27 9.97 -0.81 -12.53
CA VAL A 27 11.04 -0.64 -11.53
C VAL A 27 10.52 -0.92 -10.12
N LEU A 28 9.34 -0.39 -9.76
CA LEU A 28 8.74 -0.61 -8.44
C LEU A 28 8.28 -2.06 -8.25
N LYS A 29 7.60 -2.65 -9.24
CA LYS A 29 7.16 -4.06 -9.20
C LYS A 29 8.36 -5.00 -9.07
N THR A 30 9.44 -4.73 -9.79
CA THR A 30 10.70 -5.48 -9.68
C THR A 30 11.32 -5.34 -8.29
N ALA A 31 11.33 -4.13 -7.72
CA ALA A 31 11.82 -3.93 -6.36
C ALA A 31 10.95 -4.65 -5.32
N ILE A 32 9.63 -4.63 -5.49
CA ILE A 32 8.67 -5.34 -4.63
C ILE A 32 8.91 -6.84 -4.66
N SER A 33 9.18 -7.43 -5.83
CA SER A 33 9.49 -8.86 -5.93
C SER A 33 10.73 -9.27 -5.11
N LYS A 34 11.68 -8.35 -4.90
CA LYS A 34 12.92 -8.56 -4.14
C LYS A 34 12.78 -8.23 -2.66
N ASP A 35 11.89 -7.30 -2.31
CA ASP A 35 11.69 -6.80 -0.95
C ASP A 35 10.19 -6.61 -0.66
N PRO A 36 9.42 -7.72 -0.60
CA PRO A 36 7.95 -7.67 -0.57
C PRO A 36 7.40 -7.09 0.73
N ASN A 37 8.16 -7.08 1.82
CA ASN A 37 7.70 -6.58 3.11
C ASN A 37 7.98 -5.08 3.30
N ASN A 38 8.51 -4.39 2.29
CA ASN A 38 8.86 -2.99 2.41
C ASN A 38 7.68 -2.06 2.04
N PRO A 39 7.03 -1.42 3.03
CA PRO A 39 5.84 -0.60 2.80
C PRO A 39 6.12 0.61 1.89
N ARG A 40 7.36 1.13 1.89
CA ARG A 40 7.70 2.33 1.09
C ARG A 40 7.58 2.08 -0.42
N LEU A 41 7.84 0.85 -0.87
CA LEU A 41 7.70 0.48 -2.28
C LEU A 41 6.23 0.52 -2.71
N TYR A 42 5.34 0.04 -1.85
CA TYR A 42 3.90 0.03 -2.08
C TYR A 42 3.31 1.44 -2.05
N LEU A 43 3.68 2.25 -1.06
CA LEU A 43 3.27 3.66 -1.01
C LEU A 43 3.69 4.40 -2.29
N GLN A 44 4.93 4.19 -2.74
CA GLN A 44 5.40 4.80 -3.98
C GLN A 44 4.64 4.30 -5.22
N LEU A 45 4.20 3.05 -5.23
CA LEU A 45 3.41 2.47 -6.33
C LEU A 45 1.98 3.00 -6.34
N ILE A 46 1.37 3.22 -5.17
CA ILE A 46 0.06 3.88 -5.04
C ILE A 46 0.15 5.31 -5.59
N ASP A 47 1.13 6.11 -5.12
CA ASP A 47 1.35 7.48 -5.59
C ASP A 47 1.55 7.55 -7.11
N LEU A 48 2.28 6.57 -7.67
CA LEU A 48 2.52 6.48 -9.10
C LEU A 48 1.24 6.13 -9.88
N THR A 49 0.41 5.25 -9.33
CA THR A 49 -0.82 4.81 -9.96
C THR A 49 -1.86 5.93 -9.95
N LEU A 50 -1.94 6.72 -8.88
CA LEU A 50 -2.75 7.95 -8.79
C LEU A 50 -2.36 9.03 -9.81
N GLN A 51 -1.13 9.00 -10.33
CA GLN A 51 -0.66 9.96 -11.34
C GLN A 51 -1.03 9.56 -12.78
N LYS A 52 -1.68 8.41 -13.00
CA LYS A 52 -2.20 8.04 -14.31
C LYS A 52 -3.40 8.91 -14.68
N GLU A 53 -3.50 9.31 -15.94
CA GLU A 53 -4.63 10.11 -16.44
C GLU A 53 -5.97 9.36 -16.33
N ASN A 54 -5.97 8.05 -16.54
CA ASN A 54 -7.17 7.20 -16.50
C ASN A 54 -7.07 6.17 -15.37
N VAL A 55 -6.69 6.61 -14.17
CA VAL A 55 -6.63 5.72 -13.00
C VAL A 55 -8.03 5.24 -12.63
N THR A 56 -8.16 3.94 -12.37
CA THR A 56 -9.40 3.35 -11.87
C THR A 56 -9.32 3.07 -10.37
N GLU A 57 -10.48 3.11 -9.70
CA GLU A 57 -10.62 2.74 -8.28
C GLU A 57 -10.02 1.34 -8.02
N ALA A 58 -10.29 0.39 -8.92
CA ALA A 58 -9.81 -0.98 -8.84
C ALA A 58 -8.28 -1.09 -8.83
N GLU A 59 -7.57 -0.31 -9.67
CA GLU A 59 -6.11 -0.37 -9.72
C GLU A 59 -5.46 0.08 -8.40
N ILE A 60 -6.03 1.10 -7.74
CA ILE A 60 -5.52 1.58 -6.45
C ILE A 60 -5.80 0.56 -5.36
N ILE A 61 -7.02 0.03 -5.33
CA ILE A 61 -7.43 -0.99 -4.38
C ILE A 61 -6.57 -2.24 -4.51
N GLU A 62 -6.30 -2.71 -5.73
CA GLU A 62 -5.48 -3.90 -5.98
C GLU A 62 -4.06 -3.73 -5.42
N VAL A 63 -3.43 -2.57 -5.60
CA VAL A 63 -2.10 -2.30 -5.03
C VAL A 63 -2.13 -2.32 -3.50
N ILE A 64 -3.17 -1.74 -2.88
CA ILE A 64 -3.30 -1.72 -1.42
C ILE A 64 -3.57 -3.13 -0.89
N ASP A 65 -4.49 -3.87 -1.49
CA ASP A 65 -4.89 -5.22 -1.07
C ASP A 65 -3.73 -6.20 -1.22
N SER A 66 -2.92 -6.10 -2.28
CA SER A 66 -1.71 -6.92 -2.45
C SER A 66 -0.68 -6.76 -1.30
N PHE A 67 -0.73 -5.66 -0.55
CA PHE A 67 0.07 -5.48 0.65
C PHE A 67 -0.62 -6.01 1.91
N LEU A 68 -1.94 -5.84 2.03
CA LEU A 68 -2.77 -6.25 3.17
C LEU A 68 -2.93 -7.77 3.29
N GLU A 69 -3.03 -8.46 2.16
CA GLU A 69 -3.21 -9.92 2.06
C GLU A 69 -1.98 -10.70 2.55
N LYS A 70 -0.81 -10.07 2.58
CA LYS A 70 0.42 -10.72 3.02
C LYS A 70 0.40 -11.05 4.51
N GLU A 71 0.56 -12.32 4.83
CA GLU A 71 0.59 -12.78 6.23
C GLU A 71 1.82 -12.26 7.00
N THR A 72 2.95 -12.04 6.31
CA THR A 72 4.22 -11.60 6.89
C THR A 72 4.27 -10.09 7.20
N THR A 73 3.28 -9.32 6.75
CA THR A 73 3.24 -7.87 6.97
C THR A 73 2.98 -7.58 8.44
N ASP A 74 3.77 -6.66 8.99
CA ASP A 74 3.63 -6.20 10.37
C ASP A 74 2.21 -5.64 10.63
N PRO A 75 1.57 -6.02 11.76
CA PRO A 75 0.20 -5.59 12.07
C PRO A 75 -0.01 -4.07 12.08
N GLU A 76 0.99 -3.29 12.52
CA GLU A 76 0.92 -1.83 12.50
C GLU A 76 0.89 -1.29 11.06
N GLN A 77 1.69 -1.89 10.17
CA GLN A 77 1.67 -1.56 8.75
C GLN A 77 0.34 -1.94 8.08
N LYS A 78 -0.29 -3.06 8.48
CA LYS A 78 -1.63 -3.43 7.97
C LYS A 78 -2.69 -2.40 8.35
N VAL A 79 -2.67 -1.92 9.60
CA VAL A 79 -3.57 -0.84 10.05
C VAL A 79 -3.38 0.40 9.19
N LEU A 80 -2.12 0.80 8.97
CA LEU A 80 -1.77 1.98 8.18
C LEU A 80 -2.24 1.92 6.71
N PHE A 81 -2.15 0.75 6.09
CA PHE A 81 -2.63 0.54 4.71
C PHE A 81 -4.15 0.45 4.62
N ALA A 82 -4.79 -0.20 5.59
CA ALA A 82 -6.26 -0.27 5.65
C ALA A 82 -6.90 1.09 5.89
N GLN A 83 -6.27 1.93 6.73
CA GLN A 83 -6.69 3.32 6.89
C GLN A 83 -6.61 4.10 5.57
N ARG A 84 -5.51 3.99 4.83
CA ARG A 84 -5.37 4.64 3.52
C ARG A 84 -6.40 4.16 2.50
N LYS A 85 -6.73 2.86 2.52
CA LYS A 85 -7.79 2.31 1.67
C LYS A 85 -9.14 2.96 1.98
N LEU A 86 -9.46 3.08 3.28
CA LEU A 86 -10.67 3.74 3.74
C LEU A 86 -10.70 5.21 3.31
N GLU A 87 -9.65 5.98 3.60
CA GLU A 87 -9.55 7.40 3.21
C GLU A 87 -9.69 7.58 1.69
N TYR A 88 -9.05 6.73 0.89
CA TYR A 88 -9.19 6.77 -0.57
C TYR A 88 -10.64 6.51 -1.03
N LEU A 89 -11.32 5.54 -0.42
CA LEU A 89 -12.71 5.23 -0.74
C LEU A 89 -13.69 6.29 -0.24
N GLU A 90 -13.41 6.95 0.87
CA GLU A 90 -14.19 8.09 1.35
C GLU A 90 -14.09 9.31 0.41
N ASP A 91 -12.91 9.55 -0.16
CA ASP A 91 -12.69 10.68 -1.08
C ASP A 91 -13.12 10.39 -2.52
N PHE A 92 -12.84 9.19 -3.03
CA PHE A 92 -12.94 8.85 -4.46
C PHE A 92 -13.82 7.64 -4.77
N GLY A 93 -14.32 6.94 -3.75
CA GLY A 93 -15.13 5.74 -3.92
C GLY A 93 -16.46 6.02 -4.61
N THR A 94 -16.86 5.09 -5.47
CA THR A 94 -18.11 5.20 -6.25
C THR A 94 -19.33 4.55 -5.57
N ASP A 95 -19.11 3.80 -4.49
CA ASP A 95 -20.14 3.06 -3.76
C ASP A 95 -19.97 3.19 -2.24
N ILE A 96 -21.03 3.56 -1.53
CA ILE A 96 -21.02 3.64 -0.07
C ILE A 96 -20.78 2.28 0.60
N GLN A 97 -21.17 1.18 -0.06
CA GLN A 97 -20.91 -0.15 0.49
C GLN A 97 -19.41 -0.48 0.50
N SER A 98 -18.64 0.00 -0.48
CA SER A 98 -17.19 -0.22 -0.49
C SER A 98 -16.50 0.51 0.66
N VAL A 99 -16.96 1.71 1.01
CA VAL A 99 -16.53 2.47 2.19
C VAL A 99 -16.81 1.68 3.48
N GLN A 100 -18.02 1.15 3.63
CA GLN A 100 -18.40 0.37 4.81
C GLN A 100 -17.53 -0.89 4.96
N VAL A 101 -17.29 -1.61 3.86
CA VAL A 101 -16.42 -2.81 3.85
C VAL A 101 -14.99 -2.44 4.25
N ALA A 102 -14.45 -1.33 3.73
CA ALA A 102 -13.11 -0.86 4.09
C ALA A 102 -13.02 -0.43 5.55
N TYR A 103 -14.07 0.19 6.10
CA TYR A 103 -14.16 0.54 7.51
C TYR A 103 -14.11 -0.71 8.40
N ASP A 104 -14.91 -1.73 8.08
CA ASP A 104 -14.93 -2.98 8.83
C ASP A 104 -13.58 -3.71 8.77
N GLN A 105 -12.92 -3.69 7.61
CA GLN A 105 -11.57 -4.22 7.43
C GLN A 105 -10.54 -3.46 8.30
N TYR A 106 -10.59 -2.13 8.31
CA TYR A 106 -9.74 -1.29 9.15
C TYR A 106 -9.94 -1.58 10.65
N GLN A 107 -11.18 -1.66 11.12
CA GLN A 107 -11.50 -2.00 12.51
C GLN A 107 -10.97 -3.38 12.91
N LYS A 108 -11.04 -4.36 12.00
CA LYS A 108 -10.47 -5.70 12.21
C LYS A 108 -8.97 -5.63 12.43
N TYR A 109 -8.23 -4.90 11.60
CA TYR A 109 -6.77 -4.76 11.78
C TYR A 109 -6.39 -4.01 13.06
N ILE A 110 -7.14 -2.99 13.47
CA ILE A 110 -6.91 -2.30 14.76
C ILE A 110 -7.03 -3.29 15.92
N LYS A 111 -8.09 -4.11 15.94
CA LYS A 111 -8.31 -5.11 16.99
C LYS A 111 -7.15 -6.12 17.04
N GLN A 112 -6.76 -6.67 15.88
CA GLN A 112 -5.63 -7.60 15.78
C GLN A 112 -4.31 -6.98 16.26
N ASN A 113 -4.04 -5.73 15.91
CA ASN A 113 -2.83 -5.03 16.35
C ASN A 113 -2.81 -4.84 17.87
N LYS A 114 -3.95 -4.45 18.48
CA LYS A 114 -4.09 -4.32 19.94
C LYS A 114 -3.89 -5.65 20.67
N GLU A 115 -4.45 -6.74 20.15
CA GLU A 115 -4.25 -8.08 20.71
C GLU A 115 -2.79 -8.54 20.63
N ASN A 116 -2.11 -8.23 19.53
CA ASN A 116 -0.69 -8.53 19.35
C ASN A 116 0.20 -7.71 20.28
N ALA A 117 -0.13 -6.44 20.53
CA ALA A 117 0.58 -5.61 21.51
C ALA A 117 0.48 -6.22 22.92
N LYS A 118 -0.73 -6.58 23.36
CA LYS A 118 -0.96 -7.23 24.68
C LYS A 118 -0.18 -8.54 24.82
N LYS A 119 -0.18 -9.40 23.79
CA LYS A 119 0.58 -10.66 23.80
C LYS A 119 2.10 -10.45 23.89
N LYS A 120 2.63 -9.36 23.33
CA LYS A 120 4.06 -9.00 23.44
C LYS A 120 4.40 -8.49 24.85
N GLU A 121 3.48 -7.82 25.52
CA GLU A 121 3.66 -7.35 26.91
C GLU A 121 3.60 -8.51 27.93
N THR A 122 2.72 -9.49 27.76
CA THR A 122 2.62 -10.65 28.68
C THR A 122 3.77 -11.66 28.55
N LYS A 123 4.57 -11.58 27.47
CA LYS A 123 5.73 -12.45 27.23
C LYS A 123 7.07 -11.81 27.63
N ARG A 124 7.06 -10.58 28.14
CA ARG A 124 8.22 -9.91 28.73
C ARG A 124 8.16 -10.01 30.25
#